data_AF-A0A150LBT6-F1
#
_entry.id   AF-A0A150LBT6-F1
#
_cell.length_a   1.000
_cell.length_b   1.000
_cell.length_c   1.000
_cell.angle_alpha   90.00
_cell.angle_beta   90.00
_cell.angle_gamma   90.00
#
_symmetry.space_group_name_H-M   'P 1'
#
loop_
_entity.id
_entity.type
_entity.pdbx_description
1 polymer ?
#
loop_
_entity_poly.entity_id
_entity_poly.type
_entity_poly.pdbx_seq_one_letter_code
_entity_poly.pdbx_strand_id
1 'polypeptide(L)'
;MIATFLVVLLKEHKSSVAFLLTVFVGCLIFLFLVDKISAILNMLQKMAASTKINMVYLETILKIIGIAYIAEFAAQISKDAGQGAIASKIELGGKIIILALAIPILTAIIETVIGLIPAS
;
A
#
# COMPACT_ATOMS: atom_id res chain seq x y z
N MET A 1 -18.99 -0.57 -11.24
CA MET A 1 -20.13 0.18 -11.83
C MET A 1 -21.47 -0.40 -11.39
N ILE A 2 -21.77 -1.70 -11.62
CA ILE A 2 -23.01 -2.33 -11.14
C ILE A 2 -23.15 -2.23 -9.60
N ALA A 3 -22.08 -2.51 -8.86
CA ALA A 3 -22.07 -2.38 -7.40
C ALA A 3 -22.39 -0.95 -6.92
N THR A 4 -21.77 0.06 -7.53
CA THR A 4 -22.02 1.48 -7.21
C THR A 4 -23.49 1.85 -7.41
N PHE A 5 -24.10 1.35 -8.49
CA PHE A 5 -25.53 1.58 -8.78
C PHE A 5 -26.44 0.93 -7.73
N LEU A 6 -26.16 -0.32 -7.33
CA LEU A 6 -26.90 -0.99 -6.25
C LEU A 6 -26.76 -0.26 -4.90
N VAL A 7 -25.55 0.20 -4.54
CA VAL A 7 -25.31 0.93 -3.28
C VAL A 7 -26.14 2.21 -3.23
N VAL A 8 -26.22 2.95 -4.33
CA VAL A 8 -27.00 4.20 -4.41
C VAL A 8 -28.50 3.93 -4.25
N LEU A 9 -29.03 2.91 -4.94
CA LEU A 9 -30.44 2.50 -4.81
C LEU A 9 -30.80 2.00 -3.39
N LEU A 10 -29.91 1.22 -2.76
CA LEU A 10 -30.18 0.68 -1.41
C LEU A 10 -30.04 1.75 -0.30
N LYS A 11 -29.27 2.82 -0.54
CA LYS A 11 -29.09 3.92 0.42
C LYS A 11 -30.41 4.64 0.73
N GLU A 12 -31.35 4.70 -0.21
CA GLU A 12 -32.68 5.30 0.00
C GLU A 12 -33.59 4.48 0.92
N HIS A 13 -33.37 3.17 1.05
CA HIS A 13 -34.24 2.28 1.84
C HIS A 13 -33.63 1.84 3.18
N LYS A 14 -32.36 1.39 3.21
CA LYS A 14 -31.64 0.97 4.43
C LYS A 14 -30.13 1.19 4.32
N SER A 15 -29.66 2.32 4.87
CA SER A 15 -28.25 2.74 4.88
C SER A 15 -27.25 1.68 5.39
N SER A 16 -27.64 0.84 6.36
CA SER A 16 -26.75 -0.19 6.93
C SER A 16 -26.42 -1.32 5.94
N VAL A 17 -27.36 -1.72 5.09
CA VAL A 17 -27.13 -2.77 4.07
C VAL A 17 -26.27 -2.23 2.93
N ALA A 18 -26.46 -0.96 2.55
CA ALA A 18 -25.63 -0.29 1.54
C ALA A 18 -24.17 -0.20 2.00
N PHE A 19 -23.92 0.10 3.28
CA PHE A 19 -22.56 0.11 3.83
C PHE A 19 -21.90 -1.27 3.78
N LEU A 20 -22.60 -2.32 4.23
CA LEU A 20 -22.09 -3.69 4.20
C LEU A 20 -21.73 -4.12 2.77
N LEU A 21 -22.56 -3.73 1.80
CA LEU A 21 -22.33 -4.02 0.38
C LEU A 21 -21.11 -3.28 -0.16
N THR A 22 -20.91 -2.01 0.20
CA THR A 22 -19.71 -1.25 -0.17
C THR A 22 -18.44 -1.91 0.36
N VAL A 23 -18.39 -2.25 1.65
CA VAL A 23 -17.24 -2.92 2.26
C VAL A 23 -16.98 -4.28 1.61
N PHE A 24 -18.03 -5.07 1.37
CA PHE A 24 -17.91 -6.37 0.72
C PHE A 24 -17.33 -6.26 -0.70
N VAL A 25 -17.85 -5.34 -1.50
CA VAL A 25 -17.33 -5.09 -2.86
C VAL A 25 -15.90 -4.56 -2.83
N GLY A 26 -15.57 -3.67 -1.89
CA GLY A 26 -14.21 -3.18 -1.69
C GLY A 26 -13.22 -4.31 -1.36
N CYS A 27 -13.58 -5.20 -0.43
CA CYS A 27 -12.78 -6.39 -0.11
C CYS A 27 -12.63 -7.34 -1.30
N LEU A 28 -13.68 -7.58 -2.08
CA LEU A 28 -13.60 -8.41 -3.28
C LEU A 28 -12.62 -7.83 -4.31
N ILE A 29 -12.73 -6.53 -4.60
CA ILE A 29 -11.81 -5.85 -5.52
C ILE A 29 -10.37 -5.98 -5.01
N PHE A 30 -10.14 -5.73 -3.72
CA PHE A 30 -8.83 -5.85 -3.11
C PHE A 30 -8.25 -7.26 -3.24
N LEU A 31 -9.03 -8.31 -2.96
CA LEU A 31 -8.61 -9.70 -3.14
C LEU A 31 -8.18 -10.01 -4.58
N PHE A 32 -8.89 -9.50 -5.59
CA PHE A 32 -8.47 -9.65 -6.99
C PHE A 32 -7.15 -8.93 -7.31
N LEU A 33 -6.87 -7.81 -6.65
CA LEU A 33 -5.61 -7.08 -6.85
C LEU A 33 -4.43 -7.75 -6.14
N VAL A 34 -4.65 -8.45 -5.03
CA VAL A 34 -3.57 -9.11 -4.26
C VAL A 34 -2.76 -10.07 -5.13
N ASP A 35 -3.40 -10.86 -5.98
CA ASP A 35 -2.70 -11.78 -6.89
C ASP A 35 -1.80 -11.05 -7.89
N LYS A 36 -2.28 -9.93 -8.44
CA LYS A 36 -1.51 -9.07 -9.36
C LYS A 36 -0.30 -8.46 -8.66
N ILE A 37 -0.50 -7.95 -7.44
CA ILE A 37 0.57 -7.38 -6.63
C ILE A 37 1.60 -8.47 -6.33
N SER A 38 1.19 -9.65 -5.88
CA SER A 38 2.07 -10.79 -5.61
C SER A 38 2.91 -11.19 -6.84
N ALA A 39 2.32 -11.21 -8.04
CA ALA A 39 3.05 -11.49 -9.27
C ALA A 39 4.16 -10.45 -9.56
N ILE A 40 3.86 -9.16 -9.35
CA ILE A 40 4.84 -8.07 -9.50
C ILE A 40 5.97 -8.21 -8.47
N LEU A 41 5.65 -8.45 -7.20
CA LEU A 41 6.64 -8.62 -6.14
C LEU A 41 7.58 -9.82 -6.43
N ASN A 42 7.01 -10.95 -6.90
CA ASN A 42 7.79 -12.13 -7.28
C ASN A 42 8.71 -11.87 -8.48
N MET A 43 8.26 -11.10 -9.46
CA MET A 43 9.10 -10.71 -10.60
C MET A 43 10.28 -9.84 -10.15
N LEU A 44 10.02 -8.84 -9.29
CA LEU A 44 11.07 -7.99 -8.71
C LEU A 44 12.08 -8.81 -7.89
N GLN A 45 11.60 -9.80 -7.13
CA GLN A 45 12.46 -10.68 -6.34
C GLN A 45 13.38 -11.54 -7.22
N LYS A 46 12.86 -12.09 -8.33
CA LYS A 46 13.65 -12.85 -9.30
C LYS A 46 14.68 -11.98 -10.02
N MET A 47 14.31 -10.76 -10.39
CA MET A 47 15.24 -9.80 -11.00
C MET A 47 16.38 -9.47 -10.05
N ALA A 48 16.08 -9.15 -8.79
CA ALA A 48 17.08 -8.82 -7.79
C ALA A 48 18.00 -9.99 -7.43
N ALA A 49 17.48 -11.22 -7.38
CA ALA A 49 18.29 -12.43 -7.17
C ALA A 49 19.32 -12.66 -8.28
N SER A 50 19.09 -12.09 -9.47
CA SER A 50 20.01 -12.18 -10.62
C SER A 50 21.05 -11.04 -10.63
N THR A 51 21.03 -10.14 -9.65
CA THR A 51 21.88 -8.95 -9.56
C THR A 51 22.68 -8.94 -8.25
N LYS A 52 23.79 -8.19 -8.16
CA LYS A 52 24.51 -7.93 -6.89
C LYS A 52 23.76 -6.98 -5.93
N ILE A 53 22.43 -6.92 -6.00
CA ILE A 53 21.63 -6.08 -5.11
C ILE A 53 21.55 -6.77 -3.76
N ASN A 54 21.82 -6.05 -2.68
CA ASN A 54 21.61 -6.58 -1.34
C ASN A 54 20.12 -6.82 -1.10
N MET A 55 19.76 -8.09 -0.86
CA MET A 55 18.39 -8.57 -0.68
C MET A 55 17.61 -7.77 0.38
N VAL A 56 18.32 -7.22 1.39
CA VAL A 56 17.74 -6.39 2.45
C VAL A 56 17.08 -5.13 1.91
N TYR A 57 17.67 -4.46 0.91
CA TYR A 57 17.07 -3.25 0.33
C TYR A 57 15.83 -3.56 -0.48
N LEU A 58 15.87 -4.65 -1.26
CA LEU A 58 14.70 -5.09 -2.00
C LEU A 58 13.55 -5.45 -1.04
N GLU A 59 13.84 -6.25 -0.01
CA GLU A 59 12.84 -6.62 0.99
C GLU A 59 12.23 -5.39 1.67
N THR A 60 13.05 -4.36 1.94
CA THR A 60 12.57 -3.08 2.51
C THR A 60 11.65 -2.34 1.54
N ILE A 61 11.98 -2.28 0.25
CA ILE A 61 11.13 -1.68 -0.78
C ILE A 61 9.80 -2.44 -0.89
N LEU A 62 9.82 -3.77 -0.92
CA LEU A 62 8.61 -4.59 -0.97
C LEU A 62 7.74 -4.36 0.28
N LYS A 63 8.33 -4.24 1.47
CA LYS A 63 7.62 -3.88 2.71
C LYS A 63 6.96 -2.51 2.62
N ILE A 64 7.67 -1.50 2.11
CA ILE A 64 7.13 -0.15 1.90
C ILE A 64 5.90 -0.19 0.99
N ILE A 65 5.99 -0.89 -0.15
CA ILE A 65 4.88 -1.03 -1.11
C ILE A 65 3.68 -1.71 -0.45
N GLY A 66 3.90 -2.81 0.28
CA GLY A 66 2.85 -3.52 1.00
C GLY A 66 2.15 -2.64 2.05
N ILE A 67 2.92 -1.93 2.85
CA ILE A 67 2.40 -1.01 3.88
C ILE A 67 1.57 0.11 3.23
N ALA A 68 2.03 0.67 2.11
CA ALA A 68 1.31 1.71 1.39
C ALA A 68 -0.08 1.23 0.92
N TYR A 69 -0.16 0.05 0.30
CA TYR A 69 -1.43 -0.51 -0.16
C TYR A 69 -2.39 -0.85 0.99
N ILE A 70 -1.88 -1.43 2.08
CA ILE A 70 -2.70 -1.78 3.26
C ILE A 70 -3.22 -0.52 3.94
N ALA A 71 -2.36 0.49 4.14
CA ALA A 71 -2.75 1.74 4.79
C ALA A 71 -3.79 2.50 3.97
N GLU A 72 -3.60 2.59 2.65
CA GLU A 72 -4.57 3.24 1.74
C GLU A 72 -5.92 2.50 1.76
N PHE A 73 -5.90 1.17 1.69
CA PHE A 73 -7.13 0.37 1.71
C PHE A 73 -7.89 0.50 3.04
N ALA A 74 -7.18 0.43 4.17
CA ALA A 74 -7.77 0.62 5.49
C ALA A 74 -8.34 2.03 5.69
N ALA A 75 -7.68 3.05 5.15
CA ALA A 75 -8.18 4.42 5.16
C ALA A 75 -9.45 4.56 4.30
N GLN A 76 -9.49 3.96 3.10
CA GLN A 76 -10.67 3.98 2.24
C GLN A 76 -11.87 3.29 2.89
N ILE A 77 -11.70 2.10 3.47
CA ILE A 77 -12.78 1.44 4.24
C ILE A 77 -13.28 2.34 5.37
N SER A 78 -12.36 3.01 6.08
CA SER A 78 -12.73 3.92 7.16
C SER A 78 -13.53 5.13 6.65
N LYS A 79 -13.19 5.67 5.46
CA LYS A 79 -13.96 6.73 4.79
C LYS A 79 -15.34 6.23 4.38
N ASP A 80 -15.42 5.03 3.81
CA ASP A 80 -16.68 4.40 3.40
C ASP A 80 -17.62 4.15 4.61
N ALA A 81 -17.06 3.94 5.80
CA ALA A 81 -17.79 3.84 7.07
C ALA A 81 -18.23 5.20 7.65
N GLY A 82 -17.97 6.30 6.95
CA GLY A 82 -18.22 7.66 7.46
C GLY A 82 -17.20 8.13 8.50
N GLN A 83 -16.13 7.36 8.76
CA GLN A 83 -15.09 7.66 9.75
C GLN A 83 -13.88 8.36 9.12
N GLY A 84 -14.10 9.53 8.52
CA GLY A 84 -13.04 10.30 7.85
C GLY A 84 -11.87 10.68 8.77
N ALA A 85 -12.15 11.03 10.04
CA ALA A 85 -11.12 11.36 11.01
C ALA A 85 -10.19 10.17 11.33
N ILE A 86 -10.73 8.95 11.37
CA ILE A 86 -9.92 7.73 11.56
C ILE A 86 -9.10 7.46 10.30
N ALA A 87 -9.71 7.60 9.12
CA ALA A 87 -9.01 7.42 7.85
C ALA A 87 -7.77 8.31 7.72
N SER A 88 -7.88 9.60 8.05
CA SER A 88 -6.74 10.52 8.02
C SER A 88 -5.62 10.13 8.99
N LYS A 89 -5.96 9.55 10.15
CA LYS A 89 -4.96 9.03 11.11
C LYS A 89 -4.26 7.79 10.57
N ILE A 90 -4.99 6.89 9.89
CA ILE A 90 -4.41 5.72 9.22
C ILE A 90 -3.44 6.15 8.12
N GLU A 91 -3.83 7.09 7.26
CA GLU A 91 -2.98 7.63 6.20
C GLU A 91 -1.69 8.26 6.77
N LEU A 92 -1.83 9.06 7.83
CA LEU A 92 -0.69 9.69 8.50
C LEU A 92 0.27 8.62 9.07
N GLY A 93 -0.27 7.63 9.79
CA GLY A 93 0.52 6.53 10.35
C GLY A 93 1.28 5.75 9.28
N GLY A 94 0.60 5.41 8.18
CA GLY A 94 1.23 4.75 7.04
C GLY A 94 2.40 5.55 6.46
N LYS A 95 2.23 6.87 6.26
CA LYS A 95 3.28 7.76 5.77
C LYS A 95 4.48 7.81 6.70
N ILE A 96 4.26 7.89 8.02
CA ILE A 96 5.35 7.93 9.01
C ILE A 96 6.15 6.62 8.99
N ILE A 97 5.47 5.47 8.92
CA ILE A 97 6.14 4.15 8.84
C ILE A 97 6.97 4.05 7.55
N ILE A 98 6.40 4.45 6.41
CA ILE A 98 7.11 4.45 5.12
C ILE A 98 8.35 5.35 5.19
N LEU A 99 8.24 6.54 5.75
CA LEU A 99 9.37 7.46 5.94
C LEU A 99 10.48 6.84 6.80
N ALA A 100 10.12 6.20 7.92
CA ALA A 100 11.09 5.54 8.78
C ALA A 100 11.85 4.41 8.05
N LEU A 101 11.15 3.64 7.21
CA LEU A 101 11.75 2.58 6.39
C LEU A 101 12.56 3.09 5.19
N ALA A 102 12.34 4.34 4.77
CA ALA A 102 13.11 4.95 3.69
C ALA A 102 14.50 5.42 4.14
N ILE A 103 14.71 5.70 5.44
CA ILE A 103 15.97 6.20 5.99
C ILE A 103 17.15 5.26 5.67
N PRO A 104 17.10 3.94 5.93
CA PRO A 104 18.22 3.03 5.67
C PRO A 104 18.61 2.97 4.18
N ILE A 105 17.63 3.07 3.28
CA ILE A 105 17.87 3.10 1.84
C ILE A 105 18.58 4.40 1.46
N LEU A 106 18.12 5.53 2.00
CA LEU A 106 18.75 6.83 1.76
C LEU A 106 20.20 6.85 2.27
N THR A 107 20.46 6.31 3.46
CA THR A 107 21.80 6.18 4.02
C THR A 107 22.71 5.36 3.10
N ALA A 108 22.26 4.19 2.63
CA ALA A 108 23.03 3.34 1.73
C ALA A 108 23.37 4.05 0.41
N ILE A 109 22.44 4.84 -0.14
CA ILE A 109 22.68 5.65 -1.34
C ILE A 109 23.75 6.71 -1.05
N ILE A 110 23.64 7.43 0.07
CA ILE A 110 24.62 8.47 0.45
C ILE A 110 26.01 7.85 0.61
N GLU A 111 26.14 6.72 1.31
CA GLU A 111 27.42 6.01 1.46
C GLU A 111 28.00 5.57 0.12
N THR A 112 27.15 5.08 -0.79
CA THR A 112 27.56 4.68 -2.13
C THR A 112 28.07 5.89 -2.94
N VAL A 113 27.37 7.03 -2.86
CA VAL A 113 27.78 8.27 -3.54
C VAL A 113 29.10 8.79 -2.97
N ILE A 114 29.26 8.83 -1.65
CA ILE A 114 30.51 9.26 -1.00
C ILE A 114 31.67 8.34 -1.38
N GLY A 115 31.45 7.02 -1.40
CA GLY A 115 32.47 6.05 -1.78
C GLY A 115 32.90 6.12 -3.25
N LEU A 116 32.10 6.74 -4.12
CA LEU A 116 32.44 6.99 -5.53
C LEU A 116 33.19 8.32 -5.72
N ILE A 117 33.20 9.21 -4.73
CA ILE A 117 34.02 10.43 -4.77
C ILE A 117 35.46 10.02 -4.48
N PRO A 118 36.40 10.16 -5.44
CA PRO A 118 37.79 9.83 -5.19
C PRO A 118 38.33 10.76 -4.09
N ALA A 119 38.92 10.17 -3.06
CA ALA A 119 39.65 10.92 -2.05
C ALA A 119 40.89 11.54 -2.71
N SER A 120 40.80 12.82 -3.04
CA SER A 120 41.94 13.66 -3.45
C SER A 120 42.82 13.99 -2.25
#